data_AF-A0ABD3W5D6-F1
#
_entry.id   AF-A0ABD3W5D6-F1
#
_cell.length_a   1.000
_cell.length_b   1.000
_cell.length_c   1.000
_cell.angle_alpha   90.00
_cell.angle_beta   90.00
_cell.angle_gamma   90.00
#
_symmetry.space_group_name_H-M   'P 1'
#
loop_
_entity.id
_entity.type
_entity.pdbx_description
1 polymer ?
#
loop_
_entity_poly.entity_id
_entity_poly.type
_entity_poly.pdbx_seq_one_letter_code
_entity_poly.pdbx_strand_id
1 'polypeptide(L)'
;MNSPENHAEEEDIQICLLVEGQKFYCSRALLAKHSEYFRAMFCSGMIESKSDTITLHGVQSTAVGSLLDFMSGRKQLDLLGNDMTSIITAACMYQINSAICACCQDLIKRIDNQTCLDIMLLAETFSLNTVYNMARRHALWFFPSIWSIAEDFVDLEKEPLQSYLSDPMLNTSSELEVFQALEKWINQDRPGRLPVFSQLLFDCIYVKDIEDEEIEVIMSSPLVELNPEVISWIQQHKQQQRPETWIPLRHVPYKLVLVGGWRKVENRRVPCLDMFSFDINSGNLQSVIDLPSLFNEQQISPDIGYSVCVVGKDLYLAGGEAVLGKSKWMMDVWKYDGFEESWKIVTSLKGPRRHHGMCSDDDSFYLLGGFGRYRVMLDSIEQYHCTKDEWVTLRPMLQPEFNPGVAVHRNKLYCIKSVIQSYDLQTGSWTLIKHNLDCGITGSVYIYHNFIYIKSSVTDSFVRLNCTNNTFEKLDGFESSDVTFSVERGKIYVYDGDNHTLFSCSMNGKFLKPIMKEMPERLQVSESQMVLLPSYPKWKEEI
;
A
#
# COMPACT_ATOMS: atom_id res chain seq x y z
N MET A 1 -63.84 13.33 22.28
CA MET A 1 -63.47 12.18 23.12
C MET A 1 -61.96 12.04 23.01
N ASN A 2 -61.23 12.67 23.92
CA ASN A 2 -59.78 12.58 23.98
C ASN A 2 -59.43 11.48 24.97
N SER A 3 -58.88 10.39 24.45
CA SER A 3 -58.19 9.37 25.24
C SER A 3 -56.86 9.99 25.71
N PRO A 4 -56.52 9.96 27.01
CA PRO A 4 -55.19 10.37 27.44
C PRO A 4 -54.21 9.24 27.10
N GLU A 5 -53.27 9.52 26.21
CA GLU A 5 -52.06 8.72 26.06
C GLU A 5 -51.27 8.86 27.37
N ASN A 6 -51.22 7.77 28.14
CA ASN A 6 -50.34 7.61 29.28
C ASN A 6 -48.89 7.67 28.81
N HIS A 7 -48.27 8.83 28.88
CA HIS A 7 -46.83 8.91 29.07
C HIS A 7 -46.52 8.50 30.51
N ALA A 8 -46.43 7.18 30.75
CA ALA A 8 -45.71 6.68 31.90
C ALA A 8 -44.22 6.87 31.61
N GLU A 9 -43.59 7.84 32.29
CA GLU A 9 -42.15 7.87 32.47
C GLU A 9 -41.77 6.53 33.12
N GLU A 10 -41.19 5.60 32.34
CA GLU A 10 -40.56 4.40 32.88
C GLU A 10 -39.45 4.86 33.82
N GLU A 11 -39.65 4.67 35.13
CA GLU A 11 -38.58 4.80 36.12
C GLU A 11 -37.37 3.98 35.62
N ASP A 12 -36.27 4.66 35.37
CA ASP A 12 -35.06 4.08 34.79
C ASP A 12 -34.47 3.08 35.79
N ILE A 13 -34.88 1.80 35.69
CA ILE A 13 -34.55 0.79 36.68
C ILE A 13 -33.04 0.65 36.77
N GLN A 14 -32.48 1.13 37.88
CA GLN A 14 -31.05 1.02 38.15
C GLN A 14 -30.68 -0.42 38.49
N ILE A 15 -29.73 -0.96 37.75
CA ILE A 15 -29.12 -2.26 37.97
C ILE A 15 -27.67 -2.07 38.47
N CYS A 16 -27.25 -2.94 39.38
CA CYS A 16 -25.90 -2.96 39.93
C CYS A 16 -25.05 -4.05 39.25
N LEU A 17 -23.96 -3.67 38.59
CA LEU A 17 -22.93 -4.60 38.13
C LEU A 17 -21.87 -4.75 39.22
N LEU A 18 -21.61 -5.97 39.66
CA LEU A 18 -20.57 -6.30 40.65
C LEU A 18 -19.36 -6.93 39.93
N VAL A 19 -18.21 -6.26 40.00
CA VAL A 19 -16.97 -6.67 39.30
C VAL A 19 -15.80 -6.54 40.27
N GLU A 20 -15.07 -7.63 40.54
CA GLU A 20 -13.93 -7.62 41.49
C GLU A 20 -14.27 -6.98 42.86
N GLY A 21 -15.52 -7.10 43.31
CA GLY A 21 -16.01 -6.47 44.55
C GLY A 21 -16.40 -4.99 44.44
N GLN A 22 -16.16 -4.34 43.29
CA GLN A 22 -16.64 -2.98 42.99
C GLN A 22 -18.05 -2.98 42.42
N LYS A 23 -18.85 -1.98 42.79
CA LYS A 23 -20.24 -1.81 42.36
C LYS A 23 -20.37 -0.67 41.36
N PHE A 24 -20.96 -0.96 40.20
CA PHE A 24 -21.29 0.02 39.17
C PHE A 24 -22.79 0.10 38.97
N TYR A 25 -23.35 1.30 39.07
CA TYR A 25 -24.79 1.55 38.91
C TYR A 25 -25.07 2.11 37.51
N CYS A 26 -26.01 1.51 36.79
CA CYS A 26 -26.42 1.93 35.44
C CYS A 26 -27.86 1.51 35.16
N SER A 27 -28.44 1.93 34.04
CA SER A 27 -29.80 1.53 33.63
C SER A 27 -29.77 0.25 32.78
N ARG A 28 -30.79 -0.61 32.92
CA ARG A 28 -31.00 -1.75 31.99
C ARG A 28 -31.13 -1.30 30.53
N ALA A 29 -31.78 -0.15 30.29
CA ALA A 29 -31.97 0.41 28.95
C ALA A 29 -30.64 0.74 28.25
N LEU A 30 -29.72 1.43 28.94
CA LEU A 30 -28.38 1.72 28.42
C LEU A 30 -27.61 0.46 28.03
N LEU A 31 -27.57 -0.55 28.91
CA LEU A 31 -26.89 -1.81 28.66
C LEU A 31 -27.52 -2.56 27.48
N ALA A 32 -28.85 -2.70 27.44
CA ALA A 32 -29.55 -3.37 26.35
C ALA A 32 -29.36 -2.67 25.00
N LYS A 33 -29.25 -1.34 25.01
CA LYS A 33 -29.04 -0.54 23.80
C LYS A 33 -27.66 -0.76 23.18
N HIS A 34 -26.62 -0.89 24.01
CA HIS A 34 -25.23 -0.91 23.55
C HIS A 34 -24.56 -2.31 23.59
N SER A 35 -25.18 -3.30 24.26
CA SER A 35 -24.67 -4.65 24.41
C SER A 35 -25.73 -5.69 24.03
N GLU A 36 -25.42 -6.50 23.01
CA GLU A 36 -26.24 -7.64 22.60
C GLU A 36 -26.38 -8.68 23.73
N TYR A 37 -25.28 -8.92 24.47
CA TYR A 37 -25.26 -9.83 25.61
C TYR A 37 -26.28 -9.42 26.68
N PHE A 38 -26.25 -8.16 27.13
CA PHE A 38 -27.20 -7.69 28.14
C PHE A 38 -28.62 -7.62 27.60
N ARG A 39 -28.81 -7.26 26.32
CA ARG A 39 -30.13 -7.28 25.67
C ARG A 39 -30.73 -8.70 25.70
N ALA A 40 -29.95 -9.70 25.30
CA ALA A 40 -30.37 -11.10 25.34
C ALA A 40 -30.67 -11.55 26.78
N MET A 41 -29.83 -11.19 27.74
CA MET A 41 -30.03 -11.52 29.16
C MET A 41 -31.37 -10.97 29.68
N PHE A 42 -31.66 -9.69 29.43
CA PHE A 42 -32.90 -9.04 29.91
C PHE A 42 -34.15 -9.55 29.18
N CYS A 43 -34.03 -9.99 27.93
CA CYS A 43 -35.15 -10.53 27.16
C CYS A 43 -35.37 -12.05 27.31
N SER A 44 -34.46 -12.78 27.98
CA SER A 44 -34.47 -14.24 28.05
C SER A 44 -35.57 -14.86 28.94
N GLY A 45 -36.23 -14.07 29.79
CA GLY A 45 -37.25 -14.55 30.74
C GLY A 45 -36.70 -15.40 31.90
N MET A 46 -35.37 -15.55 32.01
CA MET A 46 -34.68 -16.28 33.09
C MET A 46 -34.65 -15.48 34.41
N ILE A 47 -34.27 -16.10 35.53
CA ILE A 47 -34.28 -15.45 36.86
C ILE A 47 -33.35 -14.23 36.89
N GLU A 48 -32.24 -14.31 36.17
CA GLU A 48 -31.24 -13.26 35.99
C GLU A 48 -31.83 -11.99 35.34
N SER A 49 -32.87 -12.11 34.51
CA SER A 49 -33.57 -10.96 33.92
C SER A 49 -34.30 -10.10 34.96
N LYS A 50 -34.59 -10.66 36.15
CA LYS A 50 -35.29 -10.00 37.26
C LYS A 50 -34.35 -9.60 38.40
N SER A 51 -33.05 -9.91 38.30
CA SER A 51 -32.08 -9.55 39.33
C SER A 51 -31.68 -8.09 39.22
N ASP A 52 -31.64 -7.38 40.35
CA ASP A 52 -31.15 -6.01 40.45
C ASP A 52 -29.63 -5.94 40.63
N THR A 53 -28.96 -7.09 40.79
CA THR A 53 -27.51 -7.20 40.84
C THR A 53 -27.01 -8.32 39.93
N ILE A 54 -26.10 -8.00 39.02
CA ILE A 54 -25.43 -8.96 38.14
C ILE A 54 -23.94 -8.98 38.50
N THR A 55 -23.41 -10.18 38.75
CA THR A 55 -21.97 -10.34 39.01
C THR A 55 -21.27 -10.70 37.70
N LEU A 56 -20.25 -9.92 37.35
CA LEU A 56 -19.44 -10.15 36.17
C LEU A 56 -18.12 -10.81 36.59
N HIS A 57 -17.80 -11.92 35.93
CA HIS A 57 -16.59 -12.71 36.19
C HIS A 57 -15.64 -12.64 35.00
N GLY A 58 -14.33 -12.71 35.27
CA GLY A 58 -13.31 -12.77 34.22
C GLY A 58 -12.95 -11.43 33.55
N VAL A 59 -13.42 -10.30 34.10
CA VAL A 59 -13.12 -8.96 33.61
C VAL A 59 -12.65 -8.04 34.72
N GLN A 60 -11.77 -7.11 34.39
CA GLN A 60 -11.27 -6.10 35.33
C GLN A 60 -12.31 -5.00 35.57
N SER A 61 -12.41 -4.56 36.81
CA SER A 61 -13.31 -3.48 37.23
C SER A 61 -13.03 -2.15 36.52
N THR A 62 -11.76 -1.84 36.23
CA THR A 62 -11.35 -0.64 35.46
C THR A 62 -11.92 -0.67 34.04
N ALA A 63 -11.81 -1.80 33.35
CA ALA A 63 -12.32 -1.98 31.99
C ALA A 63 -13.84 -1.81 31.91
N VAL A 64 -14.59 -2.40 32.86
CA VAL A 64 -16.04 -2.25 32.92
C VAL A 64 -16.44 -0.80 33.21
N GLY A 65 -15.73 -0.12 34.11
CA GLY A 65 -15.91 1.31 34.36
C GLY A 65 -15.75 2.17 33.11
N SER A 66 -14.67 1.96 32.36
CA SER A 66 -14.39 2.66 31.10
C SER A 66 -15.46 2.38 30.03
N LEU A 67 -15.92 1.14 29.91
CA LEU A 67 -17.00 0.78 28.97
C LEU A 67 -18.33 1.44 29.35
N LEU A 68 -18.65 1.53 30.64
CA LEU A 68 -19.86 2.24 31.10
C LEU A 68 -19.78 3.75 30.84
N ASP A 69 -18.63 4.36 31.08
CA ASP A 69 -18.39 5.77 30.74
C ASP A 69 -18.54 6.02 29.24
N PHE A 70 -18.03 5.11 28.40
CA PHE A 70 -18.17 5.15 26.96
C PHE A 70 -19.62 4.99 26.49
N MET A 71 -20.34 3.97 26.96
CA MET A 71 -21.75 3.74 26.61
C MET A 71 -22.63 4.92 27.01
N SER A 72 -22.33 5.55 28.15
CA SER A 72 -23.03 6.74 28.63
C SER A 72 -22.68 8.02 27.86
N GLY A 73 -21.71 7.98 26.94
CA GLY A 73 -21.20 9.15 26.21
C GLY A 73 -20.40 10.12 27.09
N ARG A 74 -19.98 9.73 28.29
CA ARG A 74 -19.25 10.58 29.24
C ARG A 74 -17.80 10.77 28.85
N LYS A 75 -17.17 9.72 28.33
CA LYS A 75 -15.75 9.71 27.92
C LYS A 75 -15.57 8.85 26.69
N GLN A 76 -14.57 9.18 25.88
CA GLN A 76 -14.05 8.25 24.88
C GLN A 76 -13.23 7.16 25.59
N LEU A 77 -13.04 6.02 24.93
CA LEU A 77 -12.15 4.99 25.44
C LEU A 77 -10.72 5.50 25.39
N ASP A 78 -10.06 5.53 26.54
CA ASP A 78 -8.63 5.75 26.61
C ASP A 78 -7.92 4.41 26.47
N LEU A 79 -7.26 4.22 25.33
CA LEU A 79 -6.53 2.99 25.00
C LEU A 79 -5.01 3.20 25.14
N LEU A 80 -4.57 4.27 25.82
CA LEU A 80 -3.17 4.53 26.15
C LEU A 80 -2.83 3.86 27.50
N GLY A 81 -2.53 2.55 27.50
CA GLY A 81 -1.98 1.88 28.67
C GLY A 81 -2.24 0.38 28.75
N ASN A 82 -1.83 -0.21 29.88
CA ASN A 82 -1.92 -1.65 30.18
C ASN A 82 -3.37 -2.19 30.20
N ASP A 83 -4.38 -1.32 30.17
CA ASP A 83 -5.79 -1.69 30.26
C ASP A 83 -6.43 -2.00 28.90
N MET A 84 -5.76 -1.76 27.76
CA MET A 84 -6.34 -1.94 26.42
C MET A 84 -6.83 -3.38 26.21
N THR A 85 -6.00 -4.38 26.49
CA THR A 85 -6.37 -5.80 26.35
C THR A 85 -7.57 -6.13 27.23
N SER A 86 -7.63 -5.59 28.45
CA SER A 86 -8.75 -5.79 29.37
C SER A 86 -10.05 -5.16 28.85
N ILE A 87 -9.98 -3.97 28.26
CA ILE A 87 -11.12 -3.27 27.64
C ILE A 87 -11.62 -4.05 26.43
N ILE A 88 -10.75 -4.47 25.51
CA ILE A 88 -11.13 -5.26 24.33
C ILE A 88 -11.73 -6.59 24.76
N THR A 89 -11.10 -7.29 25.72
CA THR A 89 -11.63 -8.55 26.27
C THR A 89 -13.06 -8.37 26.78
N ALA A 90 -13.31 -7.35 27.62
CA ALA A 90 -14.64 -7.09 28.16
C ALA A 90 -15.64 -6.65 27.07
N ALA A 91 -15.20 -5.83 26.11
CA ALA A 91 -16.05 -5.37 25.00
C ALA A 91 -16.50 -6.54 24.12
N CYS A 92 -15.59 -7.46 23.78
CA CYS A 92 -15.90 -8.68 23.05
C CYS A 92 -16.79 -9.62 23.87
N MET A 93 -16.45 -9.87 25.14
CA MET A 93 -17.22 -10.75 26.03
C MET A 93 -18.67 -10.29 26.20
N TYR A 94 -18.90 -8.98 26.31
CA TYR A 94 -20.22 -8.40 26.44
C TYR A 94 -20.80 -7.86 25.12
N GLN A 95 -20.19 -8.17 23.97
CA GLN A 95 -20.70 -7.84 22.63
C GLN A 95 -21.07 -6.35 22.48
N ILE A 96 -20.19 -5.46 22.94
CA ILE A 96 -20.34 -4.00 22.84
C ILE A 96 -19.71 -3.53 21.53
N ASN A 97 -20.41 -3.74 20.40
CA ASN A 97 -19.86 -3.51 19.06
C ASN A 97 -19.33 -2.08 18.85
N SER A 98 -19.99 -1.07 19.43
CA SER A 98 -19.51 0.33 19.36
C SER A 98 -18.14 0.55 20.03
N ALA A 99 -17.87 -0.16 21.13
CA ALA A 99 -16.58 -0.12 21.82
C ALA A 99 -15.52 -0.92 21.04
N ILE A 100 -15.89 -2.08 20.48
CA ILE A 100 -15.01 -2.89 19.62
C ILE A 100 -14.57 -2.06 18.40
N CYS A 101 -15.52 -1.40 17.71
CA CYS A 101 -15.21 -0.52 16.58
C CYS A 101 -14.26 0.61 16.96
N ALA A 102 -14.46 1.26 18.10
CA ALA A 102 -13.57 2.30 18.60
C ALA A 102 -12.16 1.76 18.89
N CYS A 103 -12.06 0.57 19.51
CA CYS A 103 -10.78 -0.10 19.74
C CYS A 103 -10.06 -0.44 18.43
N CYS A 104 -10.77 -0.98 17.44
CA CYS A 104 -10.21 -1.27 16.12
C CYS A 104 -9.64 -0.03 15.45
N GLN A 105 -10.38 1.10 15.48
CA GLN A 105 -9.90 2.36 14.88
C GLN A 105 -8.63 2.88 15.54
N ASP A 106 -8.51 2.77 16.85
CA ASP A 106 -7.32 3.24 17.57
C ASP A 106 -6.14 2.28 17.45
N LEU A 107 -6.38 0.96 17.37
CA LEU A 107 -5.34 -0.02 17.05
C LEU A 107 -4.75 0.24 15.67
N ILE A 108 -5.61 0.46 14.66
CA ILE A 108 -5.18 0.73 13.29
C ILE A 108 -4.24 1.94 13.20
N LYS A 109 -4.57 3.03 13.90
CA LYS A 109 -3.73 4.25 13.94
C LYS A 109 -2.35 4.04 14.57
N ARG A 110 -2.17 2.98 15.36
CA ARG A 110 -0.95 2.69 16.11
C ARG A 110 -0.05 1.67 15.43
N ILE A 111 -0.47 1.07 14.32
CA ILE A 111 0.33 0.09 13.58
C ILE A 111 1.57 0.80 13.02
N ASP A 112 2.74 0.40 13.52
CA ASP A 112 4.04 0.83 13.01
C ASP A 112 5.04 -0.35 13.06
N ASN A 113 6.32 -0.08 12.77
CA ASN A 113 7.35 -1.13 12.70
C ASN A 113 7.68 -1.77 14.06
N GLN A 114 7.27 -1.16 15.18
CA GLN A 114 7.48 -1.71 16.53
C GLN A 114 6.23 -2.46 17.00
N THR A 115 5.04 -1.89 16.79
CA THR A 115 3.79 -2.41 17.37
C THR A 115 3.07 -3.44 16.50
N CYS A 116 3.40 -3.56 15.21
CA CYS A 116 2.58 -4.32 14.27
C CYS A 116 2.45 -5.81 14.61
N LEU A 117 3.50 -6.42 15.16
CA LEU A 117 3.49 -7.85 15.51
C LEU A 117 2.57 -8.12 16.70
N ASP A 118 2.65 -7.31 17.75
CA ASP A 118 1.78 -7.42 18.92
C ASP A 118 0.31 -7.14 18.57
N ILE A 119 0.06 -6.09 17.78
CA ILE A 119 -1.29 -5.76 17.32
C ILE A 119 -1.84 -6.90 16.45
N MET A 120 -1.02 -7.52 15.62
CA MET A 120 -1.41 -8.68 14.81
C MET A 120 -1.82 -9.87 15.70
N LEU A 121 -1.00 -10.24 16.70
CA LEU A 121 -1.30 -11.32 17.64
C LEU A 121 -2.55 -11.03 18.49
N LEU A 122 -2.69 -9.79 18.97
CA LEU A 122 -3.85 -9.33 19.71
C LEU A 122 -5.12 -9.43 18.86
N ALA A 123 -5.06 -8.94 17.62
CA ALA A 123 -6.19 -8.97 16.70
C ALA A 123 -6.60 -10.40 16.34
N GLU A 124 -5.66 -11.31 16.18
CA GLU A 124 -5.93 -12.74 15.98
C GLU A 124 -6.66 -13.35 17.19
N THR A 125 -6.16 -13.06 18.39
CA THR A 125 -6.74 -13.54 19.67
C THR A 125 -8.21 -13.15 19.83
N PHE A 126 -8.58 -11.94 19.42
CA PHE A 126 -9.96 -11.42 19.51
C PHE A 126 -10.75 -11.51 18.20
N SER A 127 -10.21 -12.18 17.16
CA SER A 127 -10.83 -12.29 15.83
C SER A 127 -11.19 -10.93 15.19
N LEU A 128 -10.37 -9.90 15.44
CA LEU A 128 -10.50 -8.56 14.87
C LEU A 128 -9.91 -8.52 13.45
N ASN A 129 -10.59 -9.18 12.51
CA ASN A 129 -10.10 -9.44 11.14
C ASN A 129 -9.55 -8.21 10.42
N THR A 130 -10.24 -7.06 10.48
CA THR A 130 -9.78 -5.82 9.84
C THR A 130 -8.43 -5.35 10.40
N VAL A 131 -8.28 -5.36 11.73
CA VAL A 131 -7.04 -4.96 12.41
C VAL A 131 -5.92 -5.94 12.10
N TYR A 132 -6.20 -7.25 12.20
CA TYR A 132 -5.25 -8.31 11.88
C TYR A 132 -4.72 -8.16 10.45
N ASN A 133 -5.61 -7.96 9.48
CA ASN A 133 -5.24 -7.80 8.08
C ASN A 133 -4.37 -6.58 7.85
N MET A 134 -4.69 -5.43 8.46
CA MET A 134 -3.87 -4.22 8.34
C MET A 134 -2.50 -4.40 9.01
N ALA A 135 -2.45 -4.98 10.20
CA ALA A 135 -1.20 -5.24 10.92
C ALA A 135 -0.32 -6.24 10.16
N ARG A 136 -0.92 -7.29 9.58
CA ARG A 136 -0.22 -8.26 8.73
C ARG A 136 0.31 -7.63 7.44
N ARG A 137 -0.44 -6.76 6.74
CA ARG A 137 0.11 -6.04 5.56
C ARG A 137 1.36 -5.24 5.93
N HIS A 138 1.27 -4.52 7.05
CA HIS A 138 2.39 -3.72 7.55
C HIS A 138 3.59 -4.61 7.90
N ALA A 139 3.35 -5.69 8.65
CA ALA A 139 4.37 -6.65 9.03
C ALA A 139 5.06 -7.28 7.81
N LEU A 140 4.29 -7.67 6.80
CA LEU A 140 4.83 -8.30 5.59
C LEU A 140 5.63 -7.32 4.73
N TRP A 141 5.15 -6.07 4.60
CA TRP A 141 5.79 -5.07 3.75
C TRP A 141 7.08 -4.50 4.33
N PHE A 142 7.10 -4.26 5.64
CA PHE A 142 8.24 -3.68 6.36
C PHE A 142 9.13 -4.73 7.02
N PHE A 143 9.03 -6.00 6.61
CA PHE A 143 9.80 -7.11 7.18
C PHE A 143 11.29 -6.78 7.40
N PRO A 144 12.05 -6.23 6.42
CA PRO A 144 13.47 -5.93 6.59
C PRO A 144 13.75 -4.94 7.74
N SER A 145 12.84 -4.00 7.95
CA SER A 145 12.93 -3.01 9.04
C SER A 145 12.47 -3.60 10.38
N ILE A 146 11.47 -4.48 10.37
CA ILE A 146 10.89 -5.05 11.60
C ILE A 146 11.86 -6.02 12.25
N TRP A 147 12.38 -7.02 11.54
CA TRP A 147 13.26 -8.02 12.17
C TRP A 147 14.57 -7.39 12.67
N SER A 148 15.01 -6.29 12.06
CA SER A 148 16.21 -5.56 12.45
C SER A 148 15.98 -4.63 13.65
N ILE A 149 14.91 -3.85 13.66
CA ILE A 149 14.66 -2.76 14.64
C ILE A 149 13.71 -3.16 15.77
N ALA A 150 12.69 -3.98 15.52
CA ALA A 150 11.68 -4.28 16.53
C ALA A 150 12.29 -5.10 17.67
N GLU A 151 12.09 -4.63 18.91
CA GLU A 151 12.54 -5.33 20.11
C GLU A 151 11.72 -6.61 20.31
N ASP A 152 10.41 -6.53 20.13
CA ASP A 152 9.47 -7.63 20.40
C ASP A 152 9.52 -8.77 19.36
N PHE A 153 10.26 -8.61 18.26
CA PHE A 153 10.42 -9.67 17.25
C PHE A 153 10.99 -10.96 17.85
N VAL A 154 11.93 -10.84 18.80
CA VAL A 154 12.56 -12.02 19.43
C VAL A 154 11.66 -12.68 20.48
N ASP A 155 10.60 -12.00 20.90
CA ASP A 155 9.63 -12.47 21.90
C ASP A 155 8.49 -13.27 21.28
N LEU A 156 8.38 -13.28 19.94
CA LEU A 156 7.45 -14.15 19.22
C LEU A 156 7.64 -15.61 19.63
N GLU A 157 6.52 -16.29 19.89
CA GLU A 157 6.49 -17.74 20.05
C GLU A 157 6.80 -18.44 18.71
N LYS A 158 7.10 -19.75 18.78
CA LYS A 158 7.53 -20.53 17.62
C LYS A 158 6.47 -20.51 16.50
N GLU A 159 5.21 -20.75 16.83
CA GLU A 159 4.14 -20.90 15.84
C GLU A 159 3.85 -19.58 15.10
N PRO A 160 3.67 -18.42 15.77
CA PRO A 160 3.53 -17.14 15.07
C PRO A 160 4.76 -16.74 14.25
N LEU A 161 5.97 -16.97 14.78
CA LEU A 161 7.21 -16.72 14.04
C LEU A 161 7.25 -17.55 12.75
N GLN A 162 6.99 -18.85 12.86
CA GLN A 162 6.97 -19.74 11.71
C GLN A 162 5.94 -19.29 10.68
N SER A 163 4.72 -18.95 11.10
CA SER A 163 3.68 -18.45 10.20
C SER A 163 4.12 -17.19 9.48
N TYR A 164 4.72 -16.22 10.20
CA TYR A 164 5.18 -14.96 9.64
C TYR A 164 6.37 -15.16 8.68
N LEU A 165 7.38 -15.91 9.11
CA LEU A 165 8.56 -16.19 8.29
C LEU A 165 8.27 -17.13 7.14
N SER A 166 7.23 -17.96 7.14
CA SER A 166 6.87 -18.79 5.98
C SER A 166 5.94 -18.09 4.98
N ASP A 167 5.55 -16.83 5.26
CA ASP A 167 4.54 -16.15 4.44
C ASP A 167 5.09 -15.84 3.02
N PRO A 168 4.42 -16.30 1.94
CA PRO A 168 4.84 -16.05 0.57
C PRO A 168 4.71 -14.59 0.13
N MET A 169 4.07 -13.73 0.93
CA MET A 169 3.91 -12.30 0.64
C MET A 169 4.87 -11.42 1.45
N LEU A 170 5.85 -12.03 2.12
CA LEU A 170 6.89 -11.30 2.82
C LEU A 170 7.72 -10.48 1.82
N ASN A 171 7.83 -9.18 2.07
CA ASN A 171 8.56 -8.26 1.20
C ASN A 171 10.05 -8.29 1.56
N THR A 172 10.82 -9.12 0.86
CA THR A 172 12.26 -9.22 1.06
C THR A 172 13.01 -9.13 -0.27
N SER A 173 14.19 -8.49 -0.25
CA SER A 173 15.13 -8.50 -1.38
C SER A 173 15.80 -9.87 -1.56
N SER A 174 15.95 -10.61 -0.46
CA SER A 174 16.69 -11.87 -0.42
C SER A 174 16.19 -12.80 0.69
N GLU A 175 16.24 -14.09 0.43
CA GLU A 175 16.02 -15.13 1.45
C GLU A 175 17.12 -15.14 2.52
N LEU A 176 18.28 -14.51 2.27
CA LEU A 176 19.31 -14.30 3.29
C LEU A 176 18.78 -13.48 4.46
N GLU A 177 17.92 -12.48 4.21
CA GLU A 177 17.32 -11.67 5.29
C GLU A 177 16.39 -12.52 6.17
N VAL A 178 15.68 -13.47 5.59
CA VAL A 178 14.82 -14.41 6.32
C VAL A 178 15.67 -15.33 7.19
N PHE A 179 16.78 -15.84 6.65
CA PHE A 179 17.75 -16.60 7.43
C PHE A 179 18.29 -15.80 8.62
N GLN A 180 18.69 -14.56 8.40
CA GLN A 180 19.23 -13.68 9.44
C GLN A 180 18.19 -13.36 10.52
N ALA A 181 16.93 -13.15 10.13
CA ALA A 181 15.83 -12.97 11.06
C ALA A 181 15.63 -14.23 11.94
N LEU A 182 15.62 -15.41 11.34
CA LEU A 182 15.53 -16.68 12.07
C LEU A 182 16.74 -16.86 13.01
N GLU A 183 17.95 -16.60 12.52
CA GLU A 183 19.18 -16.69 13.31
C GLU A 183 19.14 -15.73 14.53
N LYS A 184 18.67 -14.50 14.35
CA LYS A 184 18.47 -13.53 15.44
C LYS A 184 17.53 -14.10 16.50
N TRP A 185 16.40 -14.68 16.09
CA TRP A 185 15.43 -15.28 17.01
C TRP A 185 16.00 -16.50 17.75
N ILE A 186 16.72 -17.38 17.06
CA ILE A 186 17.36 -18.56 17.67
C ILE A 186 18.39 -18.13 18.70
N ASN A 187 19.20 -17.12 18.40
CA ASN A 187 20.29 -16.68 19.27
C ASN A 187 19.83 -16.03 20.58
N GLN A 188 18.59 -15.51 20.65
CA GLN A 188 18.02 -14.93 21.87
C GLN A 188 17.86 -15.95 23.01
N ASP A 189 17.43 -17.18 22.68
CA ASP A 189 17.38 -18.32 23.62
C ASP A 189 17.94 -19.56 22.94
N ARG A 190 19.26 -19.55 22.71
CA ARG A 190 19.94 -20.62 21.98
C ARG A 190 19.71 -22.01 22.59
N PRO A 191 19.80 -22.24 23.91
CA PRO A 191 19.57 -23.57 24.48
C PRO A 191 18.14 -24.07 24.27
N GLY A 192 17.13 -23.21 24.41
CA GLY A 192 15.72 -23.58 24.25
C GLY A 192 15.28 -23.73 22.79
N ARG A 193 15.84 -22.92 21.88
CA ARG A 193 15.37 -22.80 20.49
C ARG A 193 16.18 -23.59 19.47
N LEU A 194 17.43 -23.98 19.78
CA LEU A 194 18.24 -24.80 18.87
C LEU A 194 17.57 -26.11 18.43
N PRO A 195 16.82 -26.84 19.28
CA PRO A 195 16.13 -28.07 18.86
C PRO A 195 15.10 -27.88 17.74
N VAL A 196 14.55 -26.67 17.55
CA VAL A 196 13.56 -26.37 16.51
C VAL A 196 14.16 -25.70 15.28
N PHE A 197 15.46 -25.37 15.30
CA PHE A 197 16.14 -24.63 14.22
C PHE A 197 16.01 -25.30 12.86
N SER A 198 16.39 -26.57 12.73
CA SER A 198 16.35 -27.29 11.44
C SER A 198 14.95 -27.29 10.84
N GLN A 199 13.93 -27.56 11.66
CA GLN A 199 12.54 -27.56 11.22
C GLN A 199 12.10 -26.18 10.73
N LEU A 200 12.37 -25.12 11.50
CA LEU A 200 12.02 -23.75 11.10
C LEU A 200 12.76 -23.33 9.82
N LEU A 201 14.02 -23.72 9.68
CA LEU A 201 14.80 -23.44 8.48
C LEU A 201 14.19 -24.12 7.25
N PHE A 202 13.78 -25.38 7.36
CA PHE A 202 13.16 -26.13 6.26
C PHE A 202 11.79 -25.57 5.88
N ASP A 203 11.01 -25.11 6.87
CA ASP A 203 9.65 -24.62 6.66
C ASP A 203 9.63 -23.17 6.17
N CYS A 204 10.62 -22.36 6.56
CA CYS A 204 10.63 -20.93 6.25
C CYS A 204 11.52 -20.58 5.06
N ILE A 205 12.67 -21.22 4.85
CA ILE A 205 13.66 -20.70 3.88
C ILE A 205 13.50 -21.32 2.49
N TYR A 206 13.43 -20.47 1.46
CA TYR A 206 13.35 -20.91 0.07
C TYR A 206 14.72 -20.94 -0.61
N VAL A 207 15.53 -21.95 -0.31
CA VAL A 207 16.95 -22.06 -0.77
C VAL A 207 17.16 -21.92 -2.27
N LYS A 208 16.16 -22.26 -3.08
CA LYS A 208 16.23 -22.14 -4.55
C LYS A 208 16.37 -20.70 -5.03
N ASP A 209 15.93 -19.73 -4.24
CA ASP A 209 15.90 -18.30 -4.58
C ASP A 209 17.12 -17.52 -4.05
N ILE A 210 18.02 -18.16 -3.30
CA ILE A 210 19.24 -17.54 -2.72
C ILE A 210 20.36 -17.50 -3.77
N GLU A 211 21.13 -16.40 -3.86
CA GLU A 211 22.32 -16.29 -4.72
C GLU A 211 23.49 -17.15 -4.20
N ASP A 212 24.46 -17.51 -5.04
CA ASP A 212 25.54 -18.42 -4.62
C ASP A 212 26.44 -17.76 -3.55
N GLU A 213 26.69 -16.45 -3.68
CA GLU A 213 27.42 -15.65 -2.69
C GLU A 213 26.70 -15.64 -1.33
N GLU A 214 25.38 -15.57 -1.33
CA GLU A 214 24.57 -15.56 -0.11
C GLU A 214 24.51 -16.93 0.57
N ILE A 215 24.54 -18.02 -0.22
CA ILE A 215 24.67 -19.38 0.32
C ILE A 215 25.99 -19.52 1.09
N GLU A 216 27.10 -18.98 0.58
CA GLU A 216 28.37 -19.02 1.30
C GLU A 216 28.27 -18.33 2.66
N VAL A 217 27.57 -17.20 2.74
CA VAL A 217 27.29 -16.51 4.00
C VAL A 217 26.48 -17.40 4.96
N ILE A 218 25.40 -18.02 4.48
CA ILE A 218 24.57 -18.92 5.31
C ILE A 218 25.37 -20.11 5.81
N MET A 219 26.18 -20.72 4.93
CA MET A 219 27.01 -21.88 5.25
C MET A 219 28.10 -21.58 6.28
N SER A 220 28.54 -20.30 6.37
CA SER A 220 29.50 -19.84 7.37
C SER A 220 28.89 -19.52 8.74
N SER A 221 27.56 -19.55 8.89
CA SER A 221 26.91 -19.35 10.18
C SER A 221 27.26 -20.49 11.14
N PRO A 222 27.65 -20.17 12.40
CA PRO A 222 27.87 -21.19 13.43
C PRO A 222 26.65 -22.09 13.68
N LEU A 223 25.43 -21.62 13.41
CA LEU A 223 24.22 -22.45 13.54
C LEU A 223 24.17 -23.52 12.45
N VAL A 224 24.60 -23.20 11.23
CA VAL A 224 24.58 -24.13 10.09
C VAL A 224 25.75 -25.09 10.15
N GLU A 225 26.97 -24.61 10.47
CA GLU A 225 28.17 -25.44 10.58
C GLU A 225 28.02 -26.60 11.60
N LEU A 226 27.28 -26.35 12.68
CA LEU A 226 27.05 -27.33 13.74
C LEU A 226 25.91 -28.32 13.42
N ASN A 227 25.19 -28.15 12.30
CA ASN A 227 24.03 -28.96 11.91
C ASN A 227 24.24 -29.62 10.53
N PRO A 228 24.87 -30.82 10.46
CA PRO A 228 25.15 -31.52 9.20
C PRO A 228 23.92 -31.82 8.34
N GLU A 229 22.76 -32.00 8.98
CA GLU A 229 21.48 -32.21 8.30
C GLU A 229 21.08 -30.99 7.46
N VAL A 230 21.21 -29.79 8.03
CA VAL A 230 20.91 -28.52 7.36
C VAL A 230 21.85 -28.31 6.16
N ILE A 231 23.14 -28.58 6.33
CA ILE A 231 24.13 -28.52 5.24
C ILE A 231 23.72 -29.43 4.07
N SER A 232 23.37 -30.68 4.39
CA SER A 232 22.96 -31.66 3.38
C SER A 232 21.69 -31.22 2.66
N TRP A 233 20.73 -30.66 3.41
CA TRP A 233 19.48 -30.14 2.86
C TRP A 233 19.69 -28.95 1.92
N ILE A 234 20.51 -27.95 2.30
CA ILE A 234 20.83 -26.77 1.47
C ILE A 234 21.46 -27.22 0.14
N GLN A 235 22.48 -28.10 0.20
CA GLN A 235 23.18 -28.60 -0.98
C GLN A 235 22.24 -29.36 -1.92
N GLN A 236 21.35 -30.20 -1.38
CA GLN A 236 20.39 -30.96 -2.16
C GLN A 236 19.34 -30.06 -2.83
N HIS A 237 18.79 -29.08 -2.12
CA HIS A 237 17.69 -28.24 -2.63
C HIS A 237 18.17 -27.21 -3.66
N LYS A 238 19.41 -26.74 -3.54
CA LYS A 238 20.06 -25.85 -4.50
C LYS A 238 20.34 -26.52 -5.85
N GLN A 239 20.68 -27.81 -5.85
CA GLN A 239 21.00 -28.58 -7.07
C GLN A 239 19.77 -28.96 -7.92
N GLN A 240 18.55 -28.78 -7.41
CA GLN A 240 17.33 -29.10 -8.15
C GLN A 240 17.12 -28.09 -9.30
N GLN A 241 16.84 -28.60 -10.51
CA GLN A 241 16.58 -27.75 -11.68
C GLN A 241 15.32 -26.89 -11.46
N ARG A 242 15.41 -25.60 -11.83
CA ARG A 242 14.26 -24.69 -11.84
C ARG A 242 13.34 -25.06 -13.01
N PRO A 243 12.04 -25.29 -12.79
CA PRO A 243 11.09 -25.42 -13.89
C PRO A 243 10.98 -24.09 -14.66
N GLU A 244 10.62 -24.15 -15.95
CA GLU A 244 10.48 -22.94 -16.80
C GLU A 244 9.43 -21.93 -16.27
N THR A 245 8.50 -22.39 -15.43
CA THR A 245 7.45 -21.57 -14.81
C THR A 245 7.79 -21.14 -13.38
N TRP A 246 9.06 -21.25 -12.95
CA TRP A 246 9.49 -20.87 -11.61
C TRP A 246 9.26 -19.38 -11.37
N ILE A 247 8.45 -19.07 -10.36
CA ILE A 247 8.23 -17.74 -9.83
C ILE A 247 8.84 -17.73 -8.43
N PRO A 248 9.67 -16.74 -8.06
CA PRO A 248 10.19 -16.63 -6.70
C PRO A 248 9.07 -16.72 -5.67
N LEU A 249 9.29 -17.48 -4.59
CA LEU A 249 8.22 -17.81 -3.63
C LEU A 249 7.75 -16.61 -2.81
N ARG A 250 8.64 -15.66 -2.52
CA ARG A 250 8.32 -14.41 -1.81
C ARG A 250 8.25 -13.24 -2.74
N HIS A 251 7.06 -12.66 -2.86
CA HIS A 251 6.90 -11.42 -3.60
C HIS A 251 5.57 -10.75 -3.28
N VAL A 252 5.62 -9.44 -3.01
CA VAL A 252 4.40 -8.65 -2.91
C VAL A 252 3.77 -8.56 -4.29
N PRO A 253 2.55 -9.07 -4.52
CA PRO A 253 1.92 -8.98 -5.82
C PRO A 253 1.78 -7.51 -6.23
N TYR A 254 1.98 -7.18 -7.51
CA TYR A 254 1.63 -5.87 -8.03
C TYR A 254 0.38 -5.95 -8.90
N LYS A 255 -0.43 -4.91 -8.80
CA LYS A 255 -1.53 -4.64 -9.72
C LYS A 255 -1.14 -3.50 -10.64
N LEU A 256 -1.42 -3.63 -11.92
CA LEU A 256 -1.34 -2.51 -12.86
C LEU A 256 -2.51 -1.60 -12.57
N VAL A 257 -2.25 -0.33 -12.30
CA VAL A 257 -3.30 0.65 -12.04
C VAL A 257 -3.26 1.70 -13.11
N LEU A 258 -4.37 1.82 -13.82
CA LEU A 258 -4.61 2.85 -14.81
C LEU A 258 -5.44 3.95 -14.15
N VAL A 259 -4.93 5.18 -14.27
CA VAL A 259 -5.43 6.34 -13.56
C VAL A 259 -5.77 7.43 -14.56
N GLY A 260 -7.02 7.87 -14.53
CA GLY A 260 -7.43 9.08 -15.23
C GLY A 260 -7.64 8.92 -16.73
N GLY A 261 -7.38 10.03 -17.42
CA GLY A 261 -7.59 10.18 -18.85
C GLY A 261 -8.99 10.73 -19.16
N TRP A 262 -9.44 10.50 -20.37
CA TRP A 262 -10.79 10.86 -20.81
C TRP A 262 -11.38 9.75 -21.67
N ARG A 263 -12.71 9.71 -21.74
CA ARG A 263 -13.45 8.79 -22.59
C ARG A 263 -14.34 9.55 -23.57
N LYS A 264 -14.64 8.93 -24.71
CA LYS A 264 -15.53 9.50 -25.71
C LYS A 264 -16.97 9.06 -25.42
N VAL A 265 -17.84 10.00 -25.06
CA VAL A 265 -19.28 9.76 -24.87
C VAL A 265 -20.05 10.68 -25.80
N GLU A 266 -20.85 10.13 -26.72
CA GLU A 266 -21.67 10.89 -27.67
C GLU A 266 -20.90 12.02 -28.38
N ASN A 267 -19.68 11.71 -28.80
CA ASN A 267 -18.74 12.62 -29.48
C ASN A 267 -18.20 13.78 -28.61
N ARG A 268 -18.34 13.70 -27.28
CA ARG A 268 -17.70 14.60 -26.32
C ARG A 268 -16.61 13.87 -25.55
N ARG A 269 -15.53 14.58 -25.22
CA ARG A 269 -14.53 14.10 -24.26
C ARG A 269 -15.06 14.32 -22.85
N VAL A 270 -15.18 13.24 -22.09
CA VAL A 270 -15.59 13.25 -20.68
C VAL A 270 -14.38 12.81 -19.85
N PRO A 271 -13.96 13.58 -18.84
CA PRO A 271 -12.87 13.15 -17.97
C PRO A 271 -13.21 11.82 -17.30
N CYS A 272 -12.23 10.91 -17.25
CA CYS A 272 -12.31 9.71 -16.45
C CYS A 272 -11.61 9.97 -15.14
N LEU A 273 -12.33 9.72 -14.04
CA LEU A 273 -11.83 9.94 -12.68
C LEU A 273 -11.74 8.62 -11.93
N ASP A 274 -11.94 7.52 -12.64
CA ASP A 274 -11.91 6.20 -12.06
C ASP A 274 -10.48 5.67 -12.14
N MET A 275 -10.08 4.93 -11.12
CA MET A 275 -8.90 4.07 -11.18
C MET A 275 -9.33 2.64 -11.39
N PHE A 276 -8.62 1.93 -12.25
CA PHE A 276 -8.83 0.50 -12.40
C PHE A 276 -7.53 -0.27 -12.23
N SER A 277 -7.62 -1.40 -11.54
CA SER A 277 -6.52 -2.33 -11.39
C SER A 277 -6.75 -3.55 -12.24
N PHE A 278 -5.67 -3.98 -12.87
CA PHE A 278 -5.54 -5.31 -13.42
C PHE A 278 -4.55 -6.09 -12.56
N ASP A 279 -5.03 -7.15 -11.92
CA ASP A 279 -4.16 -8.10 -11.21
C ASP A 279 -3.43 -8.96 -12.25
N ILE A 280 -2.11 -8.81 -12.28
CA ILE A 280 -1.24 -9.48 -13.26
C ILE A 280 -1.28 -11.00 -13.10
N ASN A 281 -1.45 -11.49 -11.87
CA ASN A 281 -1.40 -12.93 -11.56
C ASN A 281 -2.74 -13.60 -11.81
N SER A 282 -3.84 -12.98 -11.37
CA SER A 282 -5.18 -13.56 -11.53
C SER A 282 -5.83 -13.21 -12.87
N GLY A 283 -5.34 -12.18 -13.57
CA GLY A 283 -5.95 -11.63 -14.78
C GLY A 283 -7.27 -10.90 -14.52
N ASN A 284 -7.62 -10.70 -13.25
CA ASN A 284 -8.88 -10.08 -12.87
C ASN A 284 -8.79 -8.56 -12.91
N LEU A 285 -9.84 -7.95 -13.45
CA LEU A 285 -10.01 -6.52 -13.48
C LEU A 285 -10.89 -6.09 -12.30
N GLN A 286 -10.42 -5.11 -11.54
CA GLN A 286 -11.15 -4.54 -10.41
C GLN A 286 -11.17 -3.02 -10.53
N SER A 287 -12.30 -2.41 -10.21
CA SER A 287 -12.37 -0.96 -10.00
C SER A 287 -11.62 -0.67 -8.70
N VAL A 288 -10.54 0.11 -8.76
CA VAL A 288 -9.66 0.28 -7.60
C VAL A 288 -10.24 1.26 -6.64
N ILE A 289 -10.82 2.37 -7.12
CA ILE A 289 -11.50 3.39 -6.33
C ILE A 289 -11.84 4.58 -7.24
N ASP A 290 -12.86 5.33 -6.84
CA ASP A 290 -13.14 6.66 -7.40
C ASP A 290 -12.02 7.60 -6.93
N LEU A 291 -11.33 8.28 -7.85
CA LEU A 291 -10.49 9.42 -7.44
C LEU A 291 -11.33 10.30 -6.50
N PRO A 292 -10.72 10.95 -5.50
CA PRO A 292 -11.48 11.68 -4.50
C PRO A 292 -12.53 12.54 -5.17
N SER A 293 -13.66 12.79 -4.50
CA SER A 293 -14.72 13.70 -4.99
C SER A 293 -14.26 15.17 -5.11
N LEU A 294 -12.95 15.42 -5.28
CA LEU A 294 -12.26 16.53 -5.94
C LEU A 294 -13.07 17.20 -7.04
N PHE A 295 -13.93 16.42 -7.67
CA PHE A 295 -14.71 16.69 -8.84
C PHE A 295 -16.16 17.09 -8.56
N ASN A 296 -16.50 17.50 -7.33
CA ASN A 296 -17.79 18.17 -7.03
C ASN A 296 -18.05 19.44 -7.89
N GLU A 297 -17.10 19.84 -8.74
CA GLU A 297 -17.30 20.79 -9.82
C GLU A 297 -18.12 20.17 -10.96
N GLN A 298 -19.26 20.80 -11.29
CA GLN A 298 -20.17 20.34 -12.34
C GLN A 298 -19.56 20.30 -13.75
N GLN A 299 -18.36 20.87 -13.95
CA GLN A 299 -17.69 20.96 -15.25
C GLN A 299 -16.17 20.77 -15.08
N ILE A 300 -15.67 19.57 -15.29
CA ILE A 300 -14.24 19.26 -15.31
C ILE A 300 -13.78 19.10 -16.75
N SER A 301 -12.60 19.65 -17.04
CA SER A 301 -11.99 19.53 -18.36
C SER A 301 -11.40 18.12 -18.55
N PRO A 302 -11.43 17.54 -19.76
CA PRO A 302 -10.76 16.26 -20.02
C PRO A 302 -9.23 16.39 -19.89
N ASP A 303 -8.67 17.55 -20.20
CA ASP A 303 -7.22 17.80 -20.21
C ASP A 303 -6.74 18.43 -18.89
N ILE A 304 -6.95 17.72 -17.78
CA ILE A 304 -6.64 18.24 -16.43
C ILE A 304 -5.13 18.43 -16.26
N GLY A 305 -4.33 17.49 -16.76
CA GLY A 305 -2.86 17.56 -16.71
C GLY A 305 -2.25 17.35 -15.32
N TYR A 306 -2.92 16.62 -14.44
CA TYR A 306 -2.28 16.10 -13.21
C TYR A 306 -1.32 14.94 -13.55
N SER A 307 -0.43 14.59 -12.63
CA SER A 307 0.45 13.44 -12.78
C SER A 307 0.39 12.52 -11.56
N VAL A 308 0.70 11.24 -11.76
CA VAL A 308 0.71 10.21 -10.71
C VAL A 308 2.03 9.45 -10.66
N CYS A 309 2.40 8.98 -9.48
CA CYS A 309 3.57 8.14 -9.25
C CYS A 309 3.36 7.31 -7.99
N VAL A 310 4.22 6.31 -7.77
CA VAL A 310 4.16 5.42 -6.61
C VAL A 310 5.44 5.57 -5.80
N VAL A 311 5.30 5.83 -4.50
CA VAL A 311 6.43 5.86 -3.55
C VAL A 311 6.17 4.77 -2.52
N GLY A 312 7.03 3.74 -2.51
CA GLY A 312 6.81 2.54 -1.72
C GLY A 312 5.47 1.88 -2.03
N LYS A 313 4.58 1.84 -1.03
CA LYS A 313 3.23 1.25 -1.13
C LYS A 313 2.13 2.22 -1.56
N ASP A 314 2.41 3.52 -1.56
CA ASP A 314 1.39 4.56 -1.70
C ASP A 314 1.46 5.21 -3.09
N LEU A 315 0.29 5.55 -3.64
CA LEU A 315 0.19 6.31 -4.90
C LEU A 315 -0.05 7.79 -4.60
N TYR A 316 0.63 8.66 -5.32
CA TYR A 316 0.51 10.10 -5.20
C TYR A 316 -0.08 10.69 -6.48
N LEU A 317 -0.93 11.69 -6.33
CA LEU A 317 -1.49 12.50 -7.41
C LEU A 317 -1.23 13.96 -7.12
N ALA A 318 -0.64 14.67 -8.09
CA ALA A 318 -0.28 16.07 -7.95
C ALA A 318 -0.62 16.90 -9.18
N GLY A 319 -0.95 18.17 -8.91
CA GLY A 319 -1.15 19.22 -9.92
C GLY A 319 -2.37 19.03 -10.80
N GLY A 320 -2.43 19.81 -11.87
CA GLY A 320 -3.56 19.86 -12.80
C GLY A 320 -4.36 21.16 -12.72
N GLU A 321 -5.24 21.36 -13.69
CA GLU A 321 -6.23 22.43 -13.73
C GLU A 321 -7.61 21.81 -14.00
N ALA A 322 -8.45 21.74 -12.97
CA ALA A 322 -9.76 21.09 -13.04
C ALA A 322 -10.65 21.67 -14.14
N VAL A 323 -10.57 23.00 -14.34
CA VAL A 323 -11.27 23.72 -15.40
C VAL A 323 -10.28 24.54 -16.22
N LEU A 324 -9.91 24.01 -17.37
CA LEU A 324 -8.86 24.54 -18.24
C LEU A 324 -9.10 26.01 -18.60
N GLY A 325 -8.13 26.87 -18.30
CA GLY A 325 -8.17 28.30 -18.61
C GLY A 325 -9.07 29.13 -17.68
N LYS A 326 -9.68 28.53 -16.66
CA LYS A 326 -10.45 29.23 -15.61
C LYS A 326 -9.66 29.45 -14.33
N SER A 327 -8.37 29.12 -14.33
CA SER A 327 -7.48 29.26 -13.16
C SER A 327 -7.94 28.44 -11.95
N LYS A 328 -8.61 27.32 -12.21
CA LYS A 328 -9.05 26.35 -11.19
C LYS A 328 -7.96 25.28 -11.02
N TRP A 329 -6.88 25.69 -10.36
CA TRP A 329 -5.68 24.87 -10.16
C TRP A 329 -5.86 23.86 -9.04
N MET A 330 -5.38 22.64 -9.26
CA MET A 330 -5.33 21.59 -8.25
C MET A 330 -4.02 21.73 -7.47
N MET A 331 -4.12 22.31 -6.28
CA MET A 331 -2.96 22.58 -5.43
C MET A 331 -2.68 21.45 -4.45
N ASP A 332 -3.71 20.70 -4.05
CA ASP A 332 -3.56 19.61 -3.09
C ASP A 332 -2.88 18.40 -3.72
N VAL A 333 -1.93 17.84 -2.99
CA VAL A 333 -1.31 16.56 -3.32
C VAL A 333 -2.05 15.48 -2.56
N TRP A 334 -2.60 14.55 -3.32
CA TRP A 334 -3.40 13.45 -2.82
C TRP A 334 -2.54 12.20 -2.73
N LYS A 335 -2.65 11.50 -1.61
CA LYS A 335 -2.04 10.20 -1.38
C LYS A 335 -3.13 9.15 -1.25
N TYR A 336 -3.06 8.13 -2.09
CA TYR A 336 -3.80 6.90 -1.95
C TYR A 336 -2.97 5.94 -1.11
N ASP A 337 -3.43 5.66 0.11
CA ASP A 337 -2.78 4.72 1.00
C ASP A 337 -3.03 3.29 0.52
N GLY A 338 -1.96 2.59 0.14
CA GLY A 338 -2.07 1.23 -0.43
C GLY A 338 -2.60 0.18 0.55
N PHE A 339 -2.58 0.47 1.86
CA PHE A 339 -3.07 -0.44 2.90
C PHE A 339 -4.47 -0.10 3.37
N GLU A 340 -4.71 1.18 3.67
CA GLU A 340 -6.04 1.65 4.08
C GLU A 340 -7.03 1.68 2.91
N GLU A 341 -6.52 1.60 1.67
CA GLU A 341 -7.29 1.74 0.44
C GLU A 341 -8.14 3.01 0.44
N SER A 342 -7.53 4.13 0.86
CA SER A 342 -8.23 5.39 1.01
C SER A 342 -7.35 6.57 0.59
N TRP A 343 -8.02 7.64 0.18
CA TRP A 343 -7.37 8.88 -0.22
C TRP A 343 -7.28 9.87 0.93
N LYS A 344 -6.12 10.52 1.06
CA LYS A 344 -5.90 11.64 1.98
C LYS A 344 -5.08 12.74 1.33
N ILE A 345 -5.33 13.98 1.73
CA ILE A 345 -4.48 15.10 1.37
C ILE A 345 -3.26 15.06 2.29
N VAL A 346 -2.07 15.14 1.72
CA VAL A 346 -0.80 15.06 2.48
C VAL A 346 -0.04 16.38 2.48
N THR A 347 -0.12 17.16 1.41
CA THR A 347 0.52 18.47 1.31
C THR A 347 -0.15 19.29 0.19
N SER A 348 0.26 20.55 0.02
CA SER A 348 -0.06 21.35 -1.17
C SER A 348 1.20 21.73 -1.95
N LEU A 349 1.04 21.94 -3.26
CA LEU A 349 2.09 22.39 -4.17
C LEU A 349 2.56 23.82 -3.86
N LYS A 350 3.84 24.11 -4.11
CA LYS A 350 4.40 25.47 -3.98
C LYS A 350 3.82 26.45 -5.00
N GLY A 351 3.45 25.95 -6.18
CA GLY A 351 2.88 26.75 -7.25
C GLY A 351 1.98 25.90 -8.16
N PRO A 352 1.00 26.54 -8.82
CA PRO A 352 0.13 25.84 -9.76
C PRO A 352 0.94 25.30 -10.93
N ARG A 353 0.68 24.04 -11.28
CA ARG A 353 1.30 23.36 -12.42
C ARG A 353 0.37 22.32 -13.01
N ARG A 354 0.42 22.14 -14.32
CA ARG A 354 -0.21 21.03 -15.06
C ARG A 354 0.71 20.56 -16.17
N HIS A 355 0.51 19.35 -16.68
CA HIS A 355 1.36 18.75 -17.71
C HIS A 355 2.84 18.72 -17.30
N HIS A 356 3.12 18.54 -16.01
CA HIS A 356 4.47 18.38 -15.48
C HIS A 356 4.83 16.88 -15.48
N GLY A 357 6.13 16.56 -15.48
CA GLY A 357 6.57 15.20 -15.26
C GLY A 357 6.60 14.90 -13.75
N MET A 358 6.17 13.69 -13.36
CA MET A 358 6.30 13.19 -12.01
C MET A 358 6.98 11.83 -12.00
N CYS A 359 7.95 11.65 -11.10
CA CYS A 359 8.63 10.37 -10.86
C CYS A 359 9.06 10.29 -9.41
N SER A 360 9.42 9.09 -8.97
CA SER A 360 9.75 8.79 -7.58
C SER A 360 11.06 8.03 -7.44
N ASP A 361 11.64 8.12 -6.25
CA ASP A 361 12.61 7.18 -5.70
C ASP A 361 12.04 6.56 -4.40
N ASP A 362 12.89 5.96 -3.58
CA ASP A 362 12.49 5.17 -2.41
C ASP A 362 11.65 5.95 -1.39
N ASP A 363 11.91 7.26 -1.18
CA ASP A 363 11.25 8.07 -0.15
C ASP A 363 10.83 9.47 -0.63
N SER A 364 10.91 9.73 -1.93
CA SER A 364 10.59 11.05 -2.47
C SER A 364 9.96 10.96 -3.84
N PHE A 365 9.22 12.01 -4.19
CA PHE A 365 8.80 12.24 -5.57
C PHE A 365 9.24 13.62 -6.05
N TYR A 366 9.35 13.74 -7.37
CA TYR A 366 9.89 14.91 -8.06
C TYR A 366 8.89 15.41 -9.08
N LEU A 367 8.68 16.73 -9.10
CA LEU A 367 7.86 17.43 -10.09
C LEU A 367 8.76 18.26 -11.01
N LEU A 368 8.68 18.01 -12.31
CA LEU A 368 9.54 18.65 -13.30
C LEU A 368 8.71 19.41 -14.33
N GLY A 369 8.97 20.71 -14.43
CA GLY A 369 8.40 21.57 -15.48
C GLY A 369 6.88 21.65 -15.49
N GLY A 370 6.31 21.61 -16.69
CA GLY A 370 4.88 21.80 -16.97
C GLY A 370 4.50 23.25 -17.22
N PHE A 371 3.20 23.53 -17.17
CA PHE A 371 2.64 24.87 -17.32
C PHE A 371 2.15 25.42 -15.99
N GLY A 372 2.64 26.60 -15.63
CA GLY A 372 2.11 27.40 -14.53
C GLY A 372 1.01 28.37 -14.98
N ARG A 373 0.78 29.40 -14.15
CA ARG A 373 -0.18 30.47 -14.45
C ARG A 373 0.11 31.11 -15.81
N TYR A 374 -0.95 31.53 -16.50
CA TYR A 374 -0.86 32.22 -17.80
C TYR A 374 -0.11 31.41 -18.88
N ARG A 375 -0.08 30.07 -18.76
CA ARG A 375 0.61 29.16 -19.70
C ARG A 375 2.12 29.39 -19.77
N VAL A 376 2.73 29.90 -18.70
CA VAL A 376 4.19 29.99 -18.59
C VAL A 376 4.77 28.58 -18.45
N MET A 377 5.68 28.19 -19.35
CA MET A 377 6.42 26.94 -19.24
C MET A 377 7.41 27.04 -18.07
N LEU A 378 7.45 26.01 -17.24
CA LEU A 378 8.29 25.94 -16.06
C LEU A 378 9.55 25.12 -16.35
N ASP A 379 10.67 25.54 -15.79
CA ASP A 379 11.91 24.79 -15.67
C ASP A 379 12.17 24.31 -14.22
N SER A 380 11.32 24.73 -13.29
CA SER A 380 11.43 24.42 -11.86
C SER A 380 11.38 22.92 -11.60
N ILE A 381 12.17 22.49 -10.62
CA ILE A 381 12.11 21.14 -10.05
C ILE A 381 11.79 21.24 -8.57
N GLU A 382 10.79 20.50 -8.15
CA GLU A 382 10.37 20.39 -6.75
C GLU A 382 10.44 18.93 -6.32
N GLN A 383 11.17 18.67 -5.24
CA GLN A 383 11.23 17.37 -4.57
C GLN A 383 10.38 17.46 -3.31
N TYR A 384 9.60 16.42 -3.05
CA TYR A 384 8.90 16.24 -1.79
C TYR A 384 9.43 14.98 -1.10
N HIS A 385 9.89 15.14 0.14
CA HIS A 385 10.29 14.03 1.00
C HIS A 385 9.08 13.49 1.76
N CYS A 386 8.68 12.25 1.48
CA CYS A 386 7.45 11.67 1.99
C CYS A 386 7.50 11.42 3.50
N THR A 387 8.64 10.95 4.04
CA THR A 387 8.81 10.75 5.49
C THR A 387 8.94 12.04 6.29
N LYS A 388 9.60 13.06 5.72
CA LYS A 388 9.88 14.32 6.42
C LYS A 388 8.77 15.36 6.29
N ASP A 389 7.85 15.16 5.34
CA ASP A 389 6.82 16.15 4.99
C ASP A 389 7.43 17.51 4.63
N GLU A 390 8.43 17.49 3.74
CA GLU A 390 9.20 18.68 3.38
C GLU A 390 9.40 18.81 1.86
N TRP A 391 9.20 20.03 1.37
CA TRP A 391 9.47 20.38 -0.03
C TRP A 391 10.82 21.05 -0.22
N VAL A 392 11.65 20.48 -1.08
CA VAL A 392 12.93 21.05 -1.51
C VAL A 392 12.81 21.53 -2.95
N THR A 393 13.27 22.75 -3.23
CA THR A 393 13.37 23.25 -4.62
C THR A 393 14.78 22.98 -5.11
N LEU A 394 14.89 22.20 -6.19
CA LEU A 394 16.18 21.85 -6.79
C LEU A 394 16.57 22.88 -7.87
N ARG A 395 17.80 22.77 -8.38
CA ARG A 395 18.25 23.65 -9.47
C ARG A 395 17.38 23.43 -10.71
N PRO A 396 16.95 24.51 -11.40
CA PRO A 396 16.05 24.41 -12.54
C PRO A 396 16.68 23.66 -13.70
N MET A 397 15.84 23.08 -14.56
CA MET A 397 16.23 22.44 -15.81
C MET A 397 16.99 23.39 -16.74
N LEU A 398 17.79 22.84 -17.66
CA LEU A 398 18.50 23.65 -18.65
C LEU A 398 17.53 24.36 -19.61
N GLN A 399 16.36 23.75 -19.82
CA GLN A 399 15.29 24.27 -20.67
C GLN A 399 13.94 23.96 -20.03
N PRO A 400 12.98 24.91 -20.05
CA PRO A 400 11.60 24.66 -19.65
C PRO A 400 10.94 23.60 -20.55
N GLU A 401 10.24 22.65 -19.96
CA GLU A 401 9.62 21.53 -20.68
C GLU A 401 8.21 21.24 -20.16
N PHE A 402 7.31 20.79 -21.03
CA PHE A 402 5.96 20.34 -20.66
C PHE A 402 5.65 18.95 -21.23
N ASN A 403 4.86 18.18 -20.49
CA ASN A 403 4.69 16.74 -20.67
C ASN A 403 6.04 16.00 -20.87
N PRO A 404 7.08 16.25 -20.07
CA PRO A 404 8.33 15.51 -20.19
C PRO A 404 8.16 14.08 -19.68
N GLY A 405 8.86 13.13 -20.31
CA GLY A 405 9.08 11.82 -19.70
C GLY A 405 10.15 11.94 -18.62
N VAL A 406 9.87 11.48 -17.40
CA VAL A 406 10.80 11.65 -16.27
C VAL A 406 11.05 10.35 -15.52
N ALA A 407 12.25 10.19 -15.00
CA ALA A 407 12.73 8.96 -14.39
C ALA A 407 13.87 9.25 -13.40
N VAL A 408 13.93 8.55 -12.25
CA VAL A 408 15.07 8.58 -11.33
C VAL A 408 15.79 7.24 -11.32
N HIS A 409 17.07 7.22 -11.67
CA HIS A 409 17.89 6.00 -11.59
C HIS A 409 19.27 6.31 -10.99
N ARG A 410 19.67 5.55 -9.96
CA ARG A 410 21.00 5.64 -9.32
C ARG A 410 21.44 7.09 -9.06
N ASN A 411 20.64 7.84 -8.31
CA ASN A 411 20.91 9.22 -7.92
C ASN A 411 20.96 10.23 -9.11
N LYS A 412 20.41 9.87 -10.27
CA LYS A 412 20.24 10.76 -11.41
C LYS A 412 18.78 10.86 -11.82
N LEU A 413 18.32 12.09 -11.97
CA LEU A 413 17.00 12.43 -12.46
C LEU A 413 17.09 12.73 -13.96
N TYR A 414 16.34 12.02 -14.78
CA TYR A 414 16.30 12.16 -16.23
C TYR A 414 15.03 12.90 -16.63
N CYS A 415 15.17 13.88 -17.51
CA CYS A 415 14.08 14.56 -18.19
C CYS A 415 14.26 14.37 -19.69
N ILE A 416 13.26 13.75 -20.32
CA ILE A 416 13.30 13.23 -21.68
C ILE A 416 12.16 13.86 -22.47
N LYS A 417 12.49 14.75 -23.40
CA LYS A 417 11.52 15.39 -24.31
C LYS A 417 12.17 15.77 -25.64
N SER A 418 12.30 17.07 -25.92
CA SER A 418 12.96 17.62 -27.10
C SER A 418 14.47 17.43 -27.00
N VAL A 419 14.97 17.51 -25.78
CA VAL A 419 16.32 17.17 -25.37
C VAL A 419 16.27 16.14 -24.25
N ILE A 420 17.34 15.35 -24.13
CA ILE A 420 17.54 14.45 -23.00
C ILE A 420 18.56 15.08 -22.07
N GLN A 421 18.14 15.38 -20.84
CA GLN A 421 18.97 15.98 -19.81
C GLN A 421 18.92 15.13 -18.54
N SER A 422 20.05 15.04 -17.85
CA SER A 422 20.19 14.32 -16.59
C SER A 422 20.72 15.26 -15.51
N TYR A 423 20.09 15.21 -14.33
CA TYR A 423 20.46 15.96 -13.14
C TYR A 423 21.03 15.00 -12.10
N ASP A 424 22.25 15.26 -11.67
CA ASP A 424 22.89 14.50 -10.61
C ASP A 424 22.44 15.04 -9.24
N LEU A 425 21.72 14.23 -8.47
CA LEU A 425 21.11 14.63 -7.21
C LEU A 425 22.15 14.91 -6.10
N GLN A 426 23.38 14.40 -6.23
CA GLN A 426 24.46 14.63 -5.26
C GLN A 426 25.19 15.94 -5.52
N THR A 427 25.57 16.18 -6.78
CA THR A 427 26.36 17.35 -7.18
C THR A 427 25.50 18.56 -7.54
N GLY A 428 24.22 18.34 -7.83
CA GLY A 428 23.31 19.34 -8.35
C GLY A 428 23.69 19.84 -9.74
N SER A 429 24.33 18.99 -10.56
CA SER A 429 24.81 19.37 -11.89
C SER A 429 23.95 18.76 -13.00
N TRP A 430 23.76 19.52 -14.07
CA TRP A 430 23.05 19.08 -15.27
C TRP A 430 24.01 18.62 -16.35
N THR A 431 23.68 17.52 -17.00
CA THR A 431 24.38 17.00 -18.18
C THR A 431 23.39 16.73 -19.31
N LEU A 432 23.68 17.28 -20.48
CA LEU A 432 22.94 16.99 -21.71
C LEU A 432 23.42 15.65 -22.30
N ILE A 433 22.48 14.74 -22.55
CA ILE A 433 22.74 13.44 -23.16
C ILE A 433 22.51 13.56 -24.66
N LYS A 434 23.58 13.42 -25.44
CA LYS A 434 23.50 13.45 -26.91
C LYS A 434 22.85 12.18 -27.42
N HIS A 435 21.90 12.31 -28.34
CA HIS A 435 21.26 11.21 -29.05
C HIS A 435 21.07 11.54 -30.53
N ASN A 436 20.96 10.50 -31.35
CA ASN A 436 20.63 10.60 -32.77
C ASN A 436 19.19 10.12 -33.06
N LEU A 437 18.33 10.09 -32.04
CA LEU A 437 16.94 9.70 -32.21
C LEU A 437 16.16 10.80 -32.96
N ASP A 438 15.42 10.42 -33.99
CA ASP A 438 14.57 11.30 -34.83
C ASP A 438 13.29 11.80 -34.13
N CYS A 439 13.16 11.65 -32.82
CA CYS A 439 11.87 11.76 -32.15
C CYS A 439 11.74 12.97 -31.24
N GLY A 440 10.62 13.68 -31.41
CA GLY A 440 9.93 14.26 -30.27
C GLY A 440 9.55 13.10 -29.35
N ILE A 441 10.11 13.08 -28.15
CA ILE A 441 9.77 12.06 -27.17
C ILE A 441 8.61 12.61 -26.34
N THR A 442 7.48 11.91 -26.30
CA THR A 442 6.38 12.25 -25.39
C THR A 442 5.78 11.00 -24.79
N GLY A 443 5.43 11.08 -23.51
CA GLY A 443 4.22 10.42 -23.00
C GLY A 443 4.45 9.50 -21.82
N SER A 444 5.47 8.64 -21.86
CA SER A 444 5.68 7.65 -20.81
C SER A 444 7.11 7.13 -20.83
N VAL A 445 7.71 7.08 -19.64
CA VAL A 445 9.06 6.59 -19.40
C VAL A 445 9.01 5.63 -18.24
N TYR A 446 9.72 4.51 -18.33
CA TYR A 446 9.83 3.54 -17.25
C TYR A 446 11.27 3.08 -17.05
N ILE A 447 11.63 2.74 -15.82
CA ILE A 447 12.98 2.32 -15.45
C ILE A 447 12.96 0.86 -15.05
N TYR A 448 13.79 0.05 -15.70
CA TYR A 448 14.00 -1.33 -15.27
C TYR A 448 15.47 -1.69 -15.33
N HIS A 449 16.01 -2.14 -14.19
CA HIS A 449 17.46 -2.29 -13.96
C HIS A 449 18.22 -1.04 -14.40
N ASN A 450 19.10 -1.15 -15.40
CA ASN A 450 19.94 -0.05 -15.88
C ASN A 450 19.39 0.64 -17.14
N PHE A 451 18.15 0.34 -17.53
CA PHE A 451 17.55 0.83 -18.76
C PHE A 451 16.34 1.72 -18.48
N ILE A 452 16.27 2.82 -19.20
CA ILE A 452 15.10 3.68 -19.29
C ILE A 452 14.40 3.37 -20.60
N TYR A 453 13.19 2.83 -20.53
CA TYR A 453 12.33 2.54 -21.67
C TYR A 453 11.53 3.78 -22.03
N ILE A 454 11.51 4.11 -23.31
CA ILE A 454 10.99 5.35 -23.85
C ILE A 454 10.10 5.01 -25.04
N LYS A 455 8.86 5.49 -25.01
CA LYS A 455 7.98 5.48 -26.18
C LYS A 455 8.15 6.77 -26.97
N SER A 456 8.47 6.64 -28.26
CA SER A 456 8.60 7.78 -29.17
C SER A 456 7.22 8.27 -29.60
N SER A 457 7.05 9.59 -29.71
CA SER A 457 5.79 10.18 -30.23
C SER A 457 5.79 10.36 -31.74
N VAL A 458 6.95 10.19 -32.38
CA VAL A 458 7.16 10.42 -33.83
C VAL A 458 7.32 9.12 -34.58
N THR A 459 7.78 8.06 -33.90
CA THR A 459 8.01 6.75 -34.49
C THR A 459 7.25 5.70 -33.71
N ASP A 460 6.76 4.66 -34.37
CA ASP A 460 6.09 3.54 -33.70
C ASP A 460 7.05 2.74 -32.80
N SER A 461 8.35 3.04 -32.80
CA SER A 461 9.35 2.25 -32.06
C SER A 461 9.51 2.64 -30.59
N PHE A 462 9.69 1.63 -29.73
CA PHE A 462 10.26 1.80 -28.41
C PHE A 462 11.78 2.02 -28.51
N VAL A 463 12.33 2.78 -27.57
CA VAL A 463 13.76 2.98 -27.43
C VAL A 463 14.12 2.72 -25.97
N ARG A 464 15.23 2.02 -25.72
CA ARG A 464 15.81 1.94 -24.36
C ARG A 464 17.12 2.70 -24.28
N LEU A 465 17.28 3.49 -23.24
CA LEU A 465 18.51 4.20 -22.88
C LEU A 465 19.22 3.42 -21.78
N ASN A 466 20.46 3.00 -22.02
CA ASN A 466 21.32 2.43 -20.98
C ASN A 466 21.93 3.56 -20.13
N CYS A 467 21.59 3.60 -18.86
CA CYS A 467 22.02 4.66 -17.93
C CYS A 467 23.51 4.61 -17.58
N THR A 468 24.19 3.50 -17.86
CA THR A 468 25.61 3.32 -17.48
C THR A 468 26.55 4.00 -18.48
N ASN A 469 26.21 3.91 -19.77
CA ASN A 469 27.05 4.37 -20.87
C ASN A 469 26.34 5.38 -21.80
N ASN A 470 25.09 5.73 -21.50
CA ASN A 470 24.24 6.63 -22.28
C ASN A 470 24.03 6.19 -23.74
N THR A 471 24.00 4.88 -24.01
CA THR A 471 23.71 4.35 -25.35
C THR A 471 22.23 4.06 -25.52
N PHE A 472 21.73 4.26 -26.75
CA PHE A 472 20.34 4.01 -27.12
C PHE A 472 20.22 2.77 -27.98
N GLU A 473 19.17 1.99 -27.75
CA GLU A 473 18.82 0.83 -28.55
C GLU A 473 17.36 0.90 -28.97
N LYS A 474 17.12 0.68 -30.26
CA LYS A 474 15.78 0.64 -30.84
C LYS A 474 15.19 -0.75 -30.63
N LEU A 475 13.97 -0.79 -30.13
CA LEU A 475 13.19 -2.01 -29.94
C LEU A 475 12.07 -2.07 -31.00
N ASP A 476 11.43 -3.24 -31.12
CA ASP A 476 10.25 -3.41 -31.97
C ASP A 476 9.15 -2.41 -31.58
N GLY A 477 8.39 -1.98 -32.59
CA GLY A 477 7.42 -0.90 -32.46
C GLY A 477 6.00 -1.33 -32.14
N PHE A 478 5.25 -0.39 -31.58
CA PHE A 478 3.82 -0.44 -31.31
C PHE A 478 3.13 0.70 -32.05
N GLU A 479 2.27 0.35 -33.01
CA GLU A 479 1.56 1.28 -33.90
C GLU A 479 0.37 1.95 -33.17
N SER A 480 0.65 2.73 -32.13
CA SER A 480 -0.36 3.53 -31.42
C SER A 480 0.23 4.86 -30.94
N SER A 481 -0.57 5.92 -31.04
CA SER A 481 -0.18 7.26 -30.65
C SER A 481 -0.36 7.48 -29.15
N ASP A 482 -1.38 6.88 -28.56
CA ASP A 482 -1.68 6.96 -27.13
C ASP A 482 -1.28 5.68 -26.40
N VAL A 483 -0.13 5.73 -25.73
CA VAL A 483 0.47 4.57 -25.09
C VAL A 483 1.00 4.92 -23.71
N THR A 484 0.57 4.13 -22.73
CA THR A 484 1.12 4.13 -21.38
C THR A 484 1.60 2.74 -21.03
N PHE A 485 2.72 2.63 -20.34
CA PHE A 485 3.35 1.35 -20.07
C PHE A 485 4.01 1.33 -18.69
N SER A 486 4.12 0.12 -18.13
CA SER A 486 4.79 -0.15 -16.86
C SER A 486 5.46 -1.52 -16.95
N VAL A 487 6.47 -1.79 -16.13
CA VAL A 487 7.30 -2.98 -16.29
C VAL A 487 7.40 -3.75 -14.99
N GLU A 488 6.99 -5.02 -15.05
CA GLU A 488 6.94 -5.91 -13.90
C GLU A 488 7.54 -7.27 -14.28
N ARG A 489 8.43 -7.81 -13.43
CA ARG A 489 9.04 -9.15 -13.59
C ARG A 489 9.58 -9.46 -15.00
N GLY A 490 10.37 -8.57 -15.58
CA GLY A 490 10.95 -8.87 -16.89
C GLY A 490 9.96 -8.72 -18.07
N LYS A 491 8.76 -8.16 -17.84
CA LYS A 491 7.73 -7.96 -18.86
C LYS A 491 7.23 -6.52 -18.85
N ILE A 492 7.10 -5.96 -20.05
CA ILE A 492 6.52 -4.64 -20.28
C ILE A 492 5.03 -4.82 -20.49
N TYR A 493 4.21 -4.17 -19.68
CA TYR A 493 2.77 -4.10 -19.83
C TYR A 493 2.44 -2.79 -20.52
N VAL A 494 1.67 -2.85 -21.60
CA VAL A 494 1.37 -1.72 -22.47
C VAL A 494 -0.13 -1.59 -22.58
N TYR A 495 -0.68 -0.43 -22.19
CA TYR A 495 -2.04 -0.07 -22.47
C TYR A 495 -2.09 0.86 -23.70
N ASP A 496 -2.85 0.42 -24.69
CA ASP A 496 -3.13 1.16 -25.91
C ASP A 496 -4.42 1.95 -25.70
N GLY A 497 -4.31 3.27 -25.58
CA GLY A 497 -5.44 4.16 -25.37
C GLY A 497 -6.20 4.50 -26.65
N ASP A 498 -5.64 4.20 -27.83
CA ASP A 498 -6.31 4.36 -29.13
C ASP A 498 -7.23 3.16 -29.43
N ASN A 499 -6.77 1.94 -29.10
CA ASN A 499 -7.52 0.69 -29.32
C ASN A 499 -8.11 0.08 -28.04
N HIS A 500 -7.92 0.72 -26.89
CA HIS A 500 -8.36 0.26 -25.56
C HIS A 500 -8.01 -1.21 -25.26
N THR A 501 -6.76 -1.58 -25.55
CA THR A 501 -6.25 -2.96 -25.48
C THR A 501 -5.04 -3.04 -24.54
N LEU A 502 -4.94 -4.10 -23.74
CA LEU A 502 -3.81 -4.35 -22.84
C LEU A 502 -2.91 -5.48 -23.38
N PHE A 503 -1.62 -5.18 -23.51
CA PHE A 503 -0.61 -6.10 -24.02
C PHE A 503 0.46 -6.40 -22.96
N SER A 504 1.13 -7.54 -23.12
CA SER A 504 2.45 -7.78 -22.51
C SER A 504 3.49 -7.91 -23.61
N CYS A 505 4.71 -7.52 -23.31
CA CYS A 505 5.84 -7.58 -24.21
C CYS A 505 7.08 -8.03 -23.43
N SER A 506 7.94 -8.80 -24.08
CA SER A 506 9.25 -9.14 -23.51
C SER A 506 10.15 -7.89 -23.44
N MET A 507 11.18 -7.90 -22.59
CA MET A 507 12.15 -6.79 -22.51
C MET A 507 12.88 -6.45 -23.81
N ASN A 508 12.87 -7.37 -24.78
CA ASN A 508 13.51 -7.19 -26.08
C ASN A 508 12.54 -6.62 -27.13
N GLY A 509 11.34 -6.16 -26.73
CA GLY A 509 10.38 -5.54 -27.64
C GLY A 509 9.50 -6.55 -28.39
N LYS A 510 9.75 -7.87 -28.28
CA LYS A 510 8.85 -8.85 -28.89
C LYS A 510 7.51 -8.86 -28.17
N PHE A 511 6.50 -8.29 -28.82
CA PHE A 511 5.13 -8.25 -28.33
C PHE A 511 4.61 -9.67 -28.16
N LEU A 512 4.09 -9.92 -26.96
CA LEU A 512 3.37 -11.13 -26.64
C LEU A 512 1.87 -10.87 -26.88
N LYS A 513 1.11 -11.95 -26.92
CA LYS A 513 -0.33 -11.96 -27.19
C LYS A 513 -1.07 -10.90 -26.35
N PRO A 514 -2.14 -10.28 -26.88
CA PRO A 514 -2.97 -9.37 -26.10
C PRO A 514 -3.46 -10.08 -24.84
N ILE A 515 -3.25 -9.44 -23.69
CA ILE A 515 -3.73 -9.92 -22.39
C ILE A 515 -5.24 -9.73 -22.33
N MET A 516 -5.70 -8.55 -22.78
CA MET A 516 -7.10 -8.21 -22.88
C MET A 516 -7.33 -7.45 -24.17
N LYS A 517 -8.14 -8.04 -25.07
CA LYS A 517 -8.42 -7.51 -26.41
C LYS A 517 -9.36 -6.31 -26.42
N GLU A 518 -10.20 -6.20 -25.39
CA GLU A 518 -11.19 -5.14 -25.29
C GLU A 518 -11.43 -4.85 -23.82
N MET A 519 -11.09 -3.62 -23.40
CA MET A 519 -11.44 -3.13 -22.07
C MET A 519 -12.96 -2.91 -21.96
N PRO A 520 -13.56 -3.13 -20.77
CA PRO A 520 -14.96 -2.77 -20.54
C PRO A 520 -15.22 -1.30 -20.89
N GLU A 521 -16.37 -0.99 -21.49
CA GLU A 521 -16.69 0.37 -22.00
C GLU A 521 -16.42 1.49 -21.01
N ARG A 522 -16.69 1.27 -19.71
CA ARG A 522 -16.43 2.27 -18.66
C ARG A 522 -14.94 2.59 -18.46
N LEU A 523 -14.05 1.71 -18.91
CA LEU A 523 -12.59 1.76 -18.76
C LEU A 523 -11.86 1.95 -20.10
N GLN A 524 -12.60 2.21 -21.18
CA GLN A 524 -12.04 2.64 -22.45
C GLN A 524 -11.65 4.11 -22.33
N VAL A 525 -10.42 4.33 -21.85
CA VAL A 525 -9.86 5.65 -21.57
C VAL A 525 -8.69 5.94 -22.50
N SER A 526 -8.54 7.20 -22.88
CA SER A 526 -7.40 7.72 -23.61
C SER A 526 -6.63 8.71 -22.72
N GLU A 527 -5.34 8.87 -22.97
CA GLU A 527 -4.40 9.71 -22.22
C GLU A 527 -4.34 9.37 -20.72
N SER A 528 -4.50 8.08 -20.39
CA SER A 528 -4.40 7.56 -19.02
C SER A 528 -2.95 7.33 -18.60
N GLN A 529 -2.69 7.38 -17.30
CA GLN A 529 -1.38 7.08 -16.71
C GLN A 529 -1.41 5.67 -16.11
N MET A 530 -0.34 4.89 -16.30
CA MET A 530 -0.23 3.53 -15.75
C MET A 530 0.89 3.46 -14.73
N VAL A 531 0.58 2.90 -13.56
CA VAL A 531 1.53 2.68 -12.47
C VAL A 531 1.41 1.26 -11.93
N LEU A 532 2.45 0.78 -11.27
CA LEU A 532 2.41 -0.48 -10.52
C LEU A 532 2.19 -0.17 -9.06
N LEU A 533 1.14 -0.76 -8.48
CA LEU A 533 0.86 -0.65 -7.06
C LEU A 533 0.99 -2.02 -6.40
N PRO A 534 1.64 -2.10 -5.22
CA PRO A 534 1.56 -3.29 -4.39
C PRO A 534 0.11 -3.68 -4.10
N SER A 535 -0.15 -4.98 -4.05
CA SER A 535 -1.47 -5.56 -3.94
C SER A 535 -1.42 -6.74 -2.99
N TYR A 536 -1.76 -6.51 -1.73
CA TYR A 536 -2.11 -7.59 -0.82
C TYR A 536 -3.54 -8.04 -1.09
N PRO A 537 -3.85 -9.35 -1.04
CA PRO A 537 -5.21 -9.82 -1.24
C PRO A 537 -6.13 -9.26 -0.15
N LYS A 538 -7.40 -9.06 -0.51
CA LYS A 538 -8.46 -8.87 0.48
C LYS A 538 -8.67 -10.22 1.16
N TRP A 539 -7.97 -10.48 2.25
CA TRP A 539 -8.31 -11.59 3.13
C TRP A 539 -9.72 -11.36 3.64
N LYS A 540 -10.53 -12.43 3.69
CA LYS A 540 -11.96 -12.32 3.95
C LYS A 540 -12.23 -11.40 5.14
N GLU A 541 -12.89 -10.29 4.86
CA GLU A 541 -13.60 -9.51 5.87
C GLU A 541 -14.89 -10.28 6.14
N GLU A 542 -14.84 -11.31 6.98
CA GLU A 542 -16.07 -11.82 7.58
C GLU A 542 -16.53 -10.76 8.59
N ILE A 543 -17.57 -10.02 8.21
CA ILE A 543 -18.31 -9.05 9.04
C ILE A 543 -19.08 -9.79 10.12
#